data_AF-A0A2H3JDH0-F1
#
_entry.id   AF-A0A2H3JDH0-F1
#
_cell.length_a   1.000
_cell.length_b   1.000
_cell.length_c   1.000
_cell.angle_alpha   90.00
_cell.angle_beta   90.00
_cell.angle_gamma   90.00
#
_symmetry.space_group_name_H-M   'P 1'
#
loop_
_entity.id
_entity.type
_entity.pdbx_description
1 polymer ?
#
loop_
_entity_poly.entity_id
_entity_poly.type
_entity_poly.pdbx_seq_one_letter_code
_entity_poly.pdbx_strand_id
1 'polypeptide(L)'
;MAANRSIMYFDVTIGGKPAGRIVMQLYDDIVPKTAENFRALCTGERGEGKSGKPLWYKGCTFHRVIKGFMIQGGDFTAGNGTGGESIYGEKFEDENFEAKHSKRFLLSMANAGPGTNGSQFFITCNSTPHLDGKHVVFGEVIRGKSVVRAIENTPTSSGDVPNAPCVIAECGQLTAEDPSLTEDNAAAGVDPYEDYPEDQGPIDDQEVTDKPETALKVAREVRELGNKLFKEGKTEEALAKYQKAIRYLDVHPVLPDDAPPELRDSCDTLLTPLLLNSALAALRAGGSDNAGIALRATDRALEMQLSDADKAKALYRRGLANVVLKDDDNAEQDFVAAHELVKDDKAIINELEKVRQRKKDKKEKERKAFKKLFA
;
A
#
# COMPACT_ATOMS: atom_id res chain seq x y z
N MET A 1 16.00 -23.09 -21.87
CA MET A 1 14.90 -22.21 -22.31
C MET A 1 14.13 -21.85 -21.07
N ALA A 2 13.84 -20.57 -20.83
CA ALA A 2 12.98 -20.20 -19.70
C ALA A 2 11.66 -20.98 -19.86
N ALA A 3 11.28 -21.76 -18.85
CA ALA A 3 10.04 -22.51 -18.88
C ALA A 3 8.88 -21.53 -19.08
N ASN A 4 7.92 -21.87 -19.96
CA ASN A 4 6.74 -21.05 -20.19
C ASN A 4 5.81 -21.17 -18.99
N ARG A 5 6.09 -20.39 -17.94
CA ARG A 5 5.33 -20.39 -16.70
C ARG A 5 4.01 -19.65 -16.87
N SER A 6 2.93 -20.24 -16.35
CA SER A 6 1.59 -19.71 -16.37
C SER A 6 1.50 -18.43 -15.53
N ILE A 7 0.84 -17.39 -16.06
CA ILE A 7 0.67 -16.10 -15.38
C ILE A 7 -0.80 -15.88 -15.04
N MET A 8 -1.14 -15.93 -13.76
CA MET A 8 -2.49 -15.75 -13.25
C MET A 8 -2.70 -14.33 -12.72
N TYR A 9 -3.96 -13.91 -12.58
CA TYR A 9 -4.29 -12.67 -11.90
C TYR A 9 -5.47 -12.83 -10.94
N PHE A 10 -5.49 -11.97 -9.92
CA PHE A 10 -6.63 -11.67 -9.06
C PHE A 10 -6.92 -10.16 -9.09
N ASP A 11 -8.13 -9.76 -9.44
CA ASP A 11 -8.65 -8.43 -9.13
C ASP A 11 -9.27 -8.47 -7.73
N VAL A 12 -8.76 -7.65 -6.83
CA VAL A 12 -9.11 -7.67 -5.42
C VAL A 12 -9.98 -6.48 -5.06
N THR A 13 -10.98 -6.72 -4.21
CA THR A 13 -11.69 -5.66 -3.49
C THR A 13 -11.44 -5.77 -1.99
N ILE A 14 -11.39 -4.63 -1.30
CA ILE A 14 -11.31 -4.53 0.17
C ILE A 14 -12.49 -3.68 0.63
N GLY A 15 -13.36 -4.24 1.48
CA GLY A 15 -14.56 -3.55 1.94
C GLY A 15 -15.51 -3.16 0.80
N GLY A 16 -15.53 -3.95 -0.29
CA GLY A 16 -16.33 -3.68 -1.49
C GLY A 16 -15.76 -2.63 -2.44
N LYS A 17 -14.59 -2.04 -2.14
CA LYS A 17 -13.91 -1.08 -3.03
C LYS A 17 -12.79 -1.78 -3.81
N PRO A 18 -12.60 -1.50 -5.11
CA PRO A 18 -11.44 -1.99 -5.85
C PRO A 18 -10.13 -1.62 -5.16
N ALA A 19 -9.30 -2.61 -4.87
CA ALA A 19 -7.98 -2.44 -4.26
C ALA A 19 -6.85 -2.56 -5.30
N GLY A 20 -7.09 -3.26 -6.40
CA GLY A 20 -6.14 -3.42 -7.50
C GLY A 20 -6.01 -4.88 -7.93
N ARG A 21 -5.01 -5.13 -8.79
CA ARG A 21 -4.72 -6.46 -9.35
C ARG A 21 -3.44 -7.04 -8.76
N ILE A 22 -3.48 -8.31 -8.38
CA ILE A 22 -2.31 -9.14 -8.07
C ILE A 22 -2.04 -10.01 -9.29
N VAL A 23 -0.81 -10.00 -9.81
CA VAL A 23 -0.37 -10.86 -10.91
C VAL A 23 0.66 -11.84 -10.38
N MET A 24 0.48 -13.12 -10.68
CA MET A 24 1.25 -14.22 -10.10
C MET A 24 1.81 -15.10 -11.21
N GLN A 25 3.06 -15.51 -11.07
CA GLN A 25 3.67 -16.53 -11.92
C GLN A 25 3.67 -17.86 -11.15
N LEU A 26 3.23 -18.94 -11.80
CA LEU A 26 3.25 -20.28 -11.23
C LEU A 26 4.54 -21.01 -11.62
N TYR A 27 4.99 -21.95 -10.79
CA TYR A 27 6.20 -22.74 -11.02
C TYR A 27 5.85 -24.06 -11.72
N ASP A 28 5.26 -23.97 -12.93
CA ASP A 28 4.79 -25.14 -13.70
C ASP A 28 5.89 -26.17 -13.99
N ASP A 29 7.14 -25.72 -14.05
CA ASP A 29 8.34 -26.52 -14.25
C ASP A 29 8.84 -27.25 -12.99
N ILE A 30 8.43 -26.81 -11.80
CA ILE A 30 8.87 -27.37 -10.51
C ILE A 30 7.75 -28.21 -9.89
N VAL A 31 6.51 -27.70 -9.91
CA VAL A 31 5.33 -28.32 -9.29
C VAL A 31 4.13 -28.30 -10.25
N PRO A 32 4.18 -29.04 -11.37
CA PRO A 32 3.17 -28.98 -12.43
C PRO A 32 1.75 -29.31 -11.96
N LYS A 33 1.56 -30.27 -11.04
CA LYS A 33 0.22 -30.60 -10.54
C LYS A 33 -0.34 -29.50 -9.65
N THR A 34 0.50 -28.95 -8.77
CA THR A 34 0.11 -27.87 -7.87
C THR A 34 -0.20 -26.59 -8.66
N ALA A 35 0.63 -26.28 -9.66
CA ALA A 35 0.41 -25.16 -10.57
C ALA A 35 -0.88 -25.32 -11.39
N GLU A 36 -1.10 -26.49 -12.01
CA GLU A 36 -2.31 -26.76 -12.80
C GLU A 36 -3.58 -26.69 -11.96
N ASN A 37 -3.55 -27.17 -10.70
CA ASN A 37 -4.66 -27.01 -9.77
C ASN A 37 -5.01 -25.53 -9.55
N PHE A 38 -4.02 -24.70 -9.20
CA PHE A 38 -4.25 -23.29 -8.96
C PHE A 38 -4.70 -22.55 -10.23
N ARG A 39 -4.07 -22.84 -11.39
CA ARG A 39 -4.40 -22.26 -12.69
C ARG A 39 -5.86 -22.52 -13.07
N ALA A 40 -6.29 -23.78 -13.00
CA ALA A 40 -7.65 -24.17 -13.33
C ALA A 40 -8.69 -23.58 -12.36
N LEU A 41 -8.34 -23.43 -11.08
CA LEU A 41 -9.18 -22.75 -10.09
C LEU A 41 -9.22 -21.22 -10.30
N CYS A 42 -8.23 -20.60 -10.95
CA CYS A 42 -8.32 -19.21 -11.40
C CYS A 42 -9.27 -19.05 -12.59
N THR A 43 -9.26 -19.99 -13.56
CA THR A 43 -10.08 -19.88 -14.77
C THR A 43 -11.52 -20.37 -14.57
N GLY A 44 -11.76 -21.26 -13.61
CA GLY A 44 -13.06 -21.89 -13.39
C GLY A 44 -13.42 -22.95 -14.46
N GLU A 45 -12.49 -23.32 -15.32
CA GLU A 45 -12.75 -24.16 -16.51
C GLU A 45 -13.16 -25.60 -16.17
N ARG A 46 -12.91 -26.04 -14.94
CA ARG A 46 -13.24 -27.40 -14.47
C ARG A 46 -14.69 -27.56 -14.01
N GLY A 47 -15.50 -26.50 -14.06
CA GLY A 47 -16.92 -26.54 -13.76
C GLY A 47 -17.21 -26.76 -12.28
N GLU A 48 -18.18 -27.63 -11.97
CA GLU A 48 -18.61 -27.91 -10.60
C GLU A 48 -17.80 -29.06 -9.97
N GLY A 49 -17.38 -28.87 -8.72
CA GLY A 49 -16.67 -29.86 -7.94
C GLY A 49 -17.61 -30.81 -7.18
N LYS A 50 -17.06 -31.75 -6.41
CA LYS A 50 -17.87 -32.74 -5.66
C LYS A 50 -18.67 -32.10 -4.53
N SER A 51 -18.27 -30.92 -4.07
CA SER A 51 -19.01 -30.11 -3.10
C SER A 51 -20.29 -29.47 -3.65
N GLY A 52 -20.55 -29.58 -4.97
CA GLY A 52 -21.65 -28.89 -5.63
C GLY A 52 -21.41 -27.38 -5.79
N LYS A 53 -20.15 -26.94 -5.70
CA LYS A 53 -19.72 -25.56 -5.89
C LYS A 53 -18.81 -25.45 -7.11
N PRO A 54 -18.81 -24.31 -7.83
CA PRO A 54 -17.84 -24.06 -8.88
C PRO A 54 -16.41 -24.19 -8.36
N LEU A 55 -15.55 -24.91 -9.09
CA LEU A 55 -14.11 -24.97 -8.87
C LEU A 55 -13.47 -23.66 -9.36
N TRP A 56 -13.76 -22.56 -8.67
CA TRP A 56 -13.39 -21.22 -9.11
C TRP A 56 -13.14 -20.27 -7.93
N TYR A 57 -12.01 -19.55 -7.98
CA TYR A 57 -11.67 -18.56 -6.94
C TYR A 57 -12.47 -17.26 -7.02
N LYS A 58 -13.21 -17.01 -8.10
CA LYS A 58 -14.02 -15.80 -8.22
C LYS A 58 -15.07 -15.74 -7.09
N GLY A 59 -15.06 -14.64 -6.34
CA GLY A 59 -15.89 -14.42 -5.16
C GLY A 59 -15.33 -15.01 -3.86
N CYS A 60 -14.21 -15.74 -3.91
CA CYS A 60 -13.58 -16.29 -2.71
C CYS A 60 -12.92 -15.17 -1.89
N THR A 61 -12.95 -15.31 -0.56
CA THR A 61 -12.38 -14.35 0.38
C THR A 61 -11.03 -14.78 0.92
N PHE A 62 -10.17 -13.81 1.23
CA PHE A 62 -9.04 -14.01 2.13
C PHE A 62 -9.58 -14.09 3.57
N HIS A 63 -9.88 -15.31 4.02
CA HIS A 63 -10.59 -15.56 5.27
C HIS A 63 -9.69 -15.51 6.50
N ARG A 64 -8.36 -15.51 6.33
CA ARG A 64 -7.38 -15.44 7.42
C ARG A 64 -6.17 -14.59 7.01
N VAL A 65 -5.88 -13.55 7.78
CA VAL A 65 -4.80 -12.59 7.50
C VAL A 65 -3.99 -12.34 8.76
N ILE A 66 -2.68 -12.63 8.71
CA ILE A 66 -1.76 -12.40 9.82
C ILE A 66 -0.66 -11.47 9.34
N LYS A 67 -0.70 -10.22 9.85
CA LYS A 67 0.29 -9.19 9.53
C LYS A 67 1.71 -9.66 9.88
N GLY A 68 2.64 -9.46 8.98
CA GLY A 68 4.03 -9.90 9.11
C GLY A 68 4.24 -11.39 8.88
N PHE A 69 3.20 -12.13 8.47
CA PHE A 69 3.26 -13.57 8.22
C PHE A 69 2.70 -13.94 6.85
N MET A 70 1.38 -13.94 6.65
CA MET A 70 0.74 -14.38 5.40
C MET A 70 -0.72 -13.91 5.27
N ILE A 71 -1.24 -13.96 4.04
CA ILE A 71 -2.67 -13.83 3.72
C ILE A 71 -3.16 -15.15 3.12
N GLN A 72 -4.24 -15.72 3.65
CA GLN A 72 -4.76 -17.04 3.26
C GLN A 72 -6.18 -16.94 2.69
N GLY A 73 -6.41 -17.64 1.58
CA GLY A 73 -7.67 -17.69 0.85
C GLY A 73 -7.91 -19.07 0.24
N GLY A 74 -8.82 -19.14 -0.75
CA GLY A 74 -9.06 -20.34 -1.55
C GLY A 74 -10.11 -21.33 -1.00
N ASP A 75 -10.78 -21.01 0.11
CA ASP A 75 -11.97 -21.74 0.54
C ASP A 75 -13.21 -21.18 -0.17
N PHE A 76 -13.51 -21.70 -1.37
CA PHE A 76 -14.69 -21.29 -2.14
C PHE A 76 -15.97 -22.06 -1.76
N THR A 77 -15.90 -23.03 -0.84
CA THR A 77 -17.07 -23.83 -0.45
C THR A 77 -17.71 -23.32 0.84
N ALA A 78 -16.92 -23.10 1.90
CA ALA A 78 -17.38 -22.66 3.21
C ALA A 78 -16.96 -21.21 3.54
N GLY A 79 -15.92 -20.68 2.87
CA GLY A 79 -15.47 -19.30 3.02
C GLY A 79 -14.79 -18.98 4.36
N ASN A 80 -14.44 -19.98 5.16
CA ASN A 80 -13.97 -19.78 6.54
C ASN A 80 -12.75 -20.65 6.92
N GLY A 81 -12.16 -21.34 5.96
CA GLY A 81 -10.98 -22.18 6.13
C GLY A 81 -11.29 -23.65 6.44
N THR A 82 -12.56 -24.03 6.55
CA THR A 82 -12.97 -25.43 6.79
C THR A 82 -13.26 -26.22 5.51
N GLY A 83 -13.31 -25.54 4.37
CA GLY A 83 -13.68 -26.13 3.09
C GLY A 83 -12.59 -26.04 2.01
N GLY A 84 -13.03 -26.08 0.76
CA GLY A 84 -12.19 -26.16 -0.42
C GLY A 84 -12.01 -27.59 -0.93
N GLU A 85 -11.79 -27.72 -2.24
CA GLU A 85 -11.43 -28.98 -2.89
C GLU A 85 -10.56 -28.70 -4.11
N SER A 86 -9.71 -29.65 -4.50
CA SER A 86 -8.85 -29.52 -5.68
C SER A 86 -9.57 -29.96 -6.96
N ILE A 87 -8.98 -29.65 -8.11
CA ILE A 87 -9.47 -30.16 -9.40
C ILE A 87 -9.30 -31.69 -9.55
N TYR A 88 -8.57 -32.33 -8.64
CA TYR A 88 -8.31 -33.78 -8.62
C TYR A 88 -9.22 -34.53 -7.64
N GLY A 89 -10.08 -33.82 -6.91
CA GLY A 89 -10.91 -34.34 -5.81
C GLY A 89 -10.71 -33.53 -4.52
N GLU A 90 -11.19 -34.04 -3.39
CA GLU A 90 -11.15 -33.31 -2.12
C GLU A 90 -9.72 -32.88 -1.75
N LYS A 91 -8.74 -33.79 -1.91
CA LYS A 91 -7.33 -33.57 -1.57
C LYS A 91 -6.38 -34.18 -2.60
N PHE A 92 -5.16 -33.66 -2.69
CA PHE A 92 -4.05 -34.24 -3.45
C PHE A 92 -2.72 -34.16 -2.67
N GLU A 93 -1.75 -34.96 -3.09
CA GLU A 93 -0.46 -35.15 -2.41
C GLU A 93 0.44 -33.91 -2.46
N ASP A 94 1.42 -33.83 -1.55
CA ASP A 94 2.49 -32.84 -1.63
C ASP A 94 3.44 -33.20 -2.78
N GLU A 95 3.59 -32.32 -3.76
CA GLU A 95 4.34 -32.63 -4.98
C GLU A 95 5.86 -32.65 -4.76
N ASN A 96 6.41 -31.56 -4.21
CA ASN A 96 7.77 -31.51 -3.65
C ASN A 96 7.95 -30.27 -2.75
N PHE A 97 9.13 -30.13 -2.14
CA PHE A 97 9.50 -29.01 -1.25
C PHE A 97 10.84 -28.38 -1.66
N GLU A 98 11.12 -28.31 -2.97
CA GLU A 98 12.37 -27.76 -3.52
C GLU A 98 12.47 -26.27 -3.21
N ALA A 99 11.45 -25.50 -3.59
CA ALA A 99 11.35 -24.08 -3.28
C ALA A 99 11.12 -23.84 -1.77
N LYS A 100 11.83 -22.85 -1.23
CA LYS A 100 11.78 -22.47 0.19
C LYS A 100 10.99 -21.20 0.39
N HIS A 101 10.40 -21.03 1.56
CA HIS A 101 9.67 -19.81 1.93
C HIS A 101 10.63 -18.70 2.35
N SER A 102 11.58 -18.35 1.48
CA SER A 102 12.73 -17.49 1.78
C SER A 102 12.39 -16.01 1.77
N LYS A 103 11.32 -15.60 1.08
CA LYS A 103 10.98 -14.19 0.85
C LYS A 103 9.47 -13.94 0.92
N ARG A 104 9.12 -12.65 0.88
CA ARG A 104 7.75 -12.17 0.71
C ARG A 104 7.20 -12.59 -0.65
N PHE A 105 5.88 -12.64 -0.75
CA PHE A 105 5.09 -12.81 -1.95
C PHE A 105 5.22 -14.16 -2.67
N LEU A 106 5.60 -15.21 -1.94
CA LEU A 106 5.54 -16.57 -2.44
C LEU A 106 4.12 -17.12 -2.25
N LEU A 107 3.62 -17.83 -3.26
CA LEU A 107 2.39 -18.62 -3.19
C LEU A 107 2.70 -20.01 -2.66
N SER A 108 1.91 -20.48 -1.69
CA SER A 108 2.11 -21.80 -1.10
C SER A 108 0.79 -22.44 -0.66
N MET A 109 0.71 -23.77 -0.73
CA MET A 109 -0.51 -24.51 -0.41
C MET A 109 -0.78 -24.53 1.09
N ALA A 110 -2.01 -24.21 1.49
CA ALA A 110 -2.48 -24.52 2.83
C ALA A 110 -2.91 -26.00 2.89
N ASN A 111 -2.63 -26.66 4.01
CA ASN A 111 -2.97 -28.06 4.23
C ASN A 111 -3.25 -28.33 5.72
N ALA A 112 -3.78 -29.51 6.02
CA ALA A 112 -4.05 -30.01 7.37
C ALA A 112 -3.10 -31.16 7.75
N GLY A 113 -1.87 -31.15 7.22
CA GLY A 113 -0.89 -32.21 7.33
C GLY A 113 -0.49 -32.81 5.97
N PRO A 114 0.44 -33.79 5.95
CA PRO A 114 1.00 -34.33 4.73
C PRO A 114 -0.05 -34.85 3.75
N GLY A 115 0.06 -34.48 2.48
CA GLY A 115 -0.78 -34.94 1.38
C GLY A 115 -2.24 -34.50 1.45
N THR A 116 -2.52 -33.34 2.08
CA THR A 116 -3.88 -32.82 2.24
C THR A 116 -4.12 -31.50 1.52
N ASN A 117 -3.44 -31.26 0.40
CA ASN A 117 -3.62 -30.05 -0.41
C ASN A 117 -5.00 -30.05 -1.07
N GLY A 118 -5.71 -28.94 -1.00
CA GLY A 118 -7.02 -28.75 -1.63
C GLY A 118 -7.01 -27.55 -2.58
N SER A 119 -7.84 -26.55 -2.30
CA SER A 119 -7.82 -25.25 -2.99
C SER A 119 -7.29 -24.10 -2.15
N GLN A 120 -7.13 -24.30 -0.83
CA GLN A 120 -6.65 -23.22 0.02
C GLN A 120 -5.16 -22.95 -0.22
N PHE A 121 -4.82 -21.68 -0.27
CA PHE A 121 -3.46 -21.19 -0.48
C PHE A 121 -3.19 -20.00 0.42
N PHE A 122 -1.92 -19.67 0.60
CA PHE A 122 -1.50 -18.42 1.20
C PHE A 122 -0.42 -17.73 0.37
N ILE A 123 -0.36 -16.40 0.51
CA ILE A 123 0.71 -15.56 -0.01
C ILE A 123 1.54 -15.08 1.18
N THR A 124 2.85 -15.34 1.17
CA THR A 124 3.74 -14.92 2.26
C THR A 124 3.87 -13.40 2.30
N CYS A 125 3.85 -12.83 3.50
CA CYS A 125 4.12 -11.41 3.74
C CYS A 125 5.49 -11.18 4.40
N ASN A 126 6.21 -12.25 4.71
CA ASN A 126 7.57 -12.27 5.24
C ASN A 126 8.26 -13.58 4.85
N SER A 127 9.55 -13.73 5.18
CA SER A 127 10.23 -15.03 5.15
C SER A 127 9.62 -15.97 6.21
N THR A 128 9.26 -17.20 5.83
CA THR A 128 8.58 -18.15 6.70
C THR A 128 9.24 -19.54 6.68
N PRO A 129 10.54 -19.66 7.00
CA PRO A 129 11.29 -20.92 6.88
C PRO A 129 10.74 -22.06 7.76
N HIS A 130 9.97 -21.75 8.80
CA HIS A 130 9.31 -22.76 9.64
C HIS A 130 8.21 -23.56 8.91
N LEU A 131 7.80 -23.11 7.72
CA LEU A 131 6.86 -23.79 6.81
C LEU A 131 7.56 -24.69 5.77
N ASP A 132 8.89 -24.63 5.68
CA ASP A 132 9.66 -25.44 4.74
C ASP A 132 9.49 -26.94 5.02
N GLY A 133 9.31 -27.72 3.96
CA GLY A 133 9.06 -29.16 4.06
C GLY A 133 7.65 -29.53 4.54
N LYS A 134 6.77 -28.55 4.74
CA LYS A 134 5.38 -28.76 5.20
C LYS A 134 4.34 -28.23 4.21
N HIS A 135 4.67 -27.18 3.48
CA HIS A 135 3.78 -26.54 2.50
C HIS A 135 4.49 -26.42 1.16
N VAL A 136 3.78 -26.77 0.08
CA VAL A 136 4.31 -26.73 -1.28
C VAL A 136 4.31 -25.29 -1.78
N VAL A 137 5.49 -24.71 -2.00
CA VAL A 137 5.64 -23.41 -2.69
C VAL A 137 5.46 -23.63 -4.19
N PHE A 138 4.56 -22.88 -4.82
CA PHE A 138 4.15 -23.15 -6.21
C PHE A 138 4.11 -21.92 -7.11
N GLY A 139 4.50 -20.75 -6.62
CA GLY A 139 4.58 -19.55 -7.45
C GLY A 139 4.99 -18.33 -6.64
N GLU A 140 4.95 -17.18 -7.30
CA GLU A 140 5.19 -15.88 -6.67
C GLU A 140 4.38 -14.75 -7.31
N VAL A 141 4.15 -13.68 -6.54
CA VAL A 141 3.57 -12.44 -7.07
C VAL A 141 4.64 -11.67 -7.83
N ILE A 142 4.34 -11.34 -9.08
CA ILE A 142 5.22 -10.58 -9.98
C ILE A 142 4.77 -9.13 -10.18
N ARG A 143 3.48 -8.81 -9.95
CA ARG A 143 2.96 -7.44 -9.91
C ARG A 143 1.84 -7.32 -8.87
N GLY A 144 1.62 -6.11 -8.34
CA GLY A 144 0.55 -5.88 -7.36
C GLY A 144 0.92 -6.24 -5.92
N LYS A 145 2.21 -6.20 -5.58
CA LYS A 145 2.70 -6.43 -4.20
C LYS A 145 2.04 -5.48 -3.18
N SER A 146 1.73 -4.25 -3.59
CA SER A 146 1.02 -3.28 -2.73
C SER A 146 -0.43 -3.70 -2.43
N VAL A 147 -1.08 -4.46 -3.32
CA VAL A 147 -2.41 -5.03 -3.05
C VAL A 147 -2.31 -6.12 -1.98
N VAL A 148 -1.28 -6.97 -2.04
CA VAL A 148 -1.00 -7.96 -0.98
C VAL A 148 -0.75 -7.25 0.35
N ARG A 149 0.06 -6.18 0.37
CA ARG A 149 0.29 -5.35 1.56
C ARG A 149 -1.00 -4.70 2.07
N ALA A 150 -1.90 -4.27 1.20
CA ALA A 150 -3.18 -3.69 1.60
C ALA A 150 -4.07 -4.73 2.30
N ILE A 151 -4.13 -5.96 1.78
CA ILE A 151 -4.82 -7.07 2.43
C ILE A 151 -4.16 -7.34 3.80
N GLU A 152 -2.83 -7.50 3.84
CA GLU A 152 -2.06 -7.76 5.07
C GLU A 152 -2.31 -6.72 6.17
N ASN A 153 -2.47 -5.45 5.81
CA ASN A 153 -2.69 -4.35 6.75
C ASN A 153 -4.17 -4.11 7.10
N THR A 154 -5.08 -4.91 6.58
CA THR A 154 -6.49 -4.82 6.97
C THR A 154 -6.64 -5.27 8.43
N PRO A 155 -7.23 -4.45 9.33
CA PRO A 155 -7.43 -4.84 10.72
C PRO A 155 -8.23 -6.15 10.82
N THR A 156 -7.83 -7.04 11.73
CA THR A 156 -8.44 -8.36 11.90
C THR A 156 -9.18 -8.46 13.24
N SER A 157 -10.08 -9.43 13.32
CA SER A 157 -10.82 -9.81 14.53
C SER A 157 -10.35 -11.19 15.04
N SER A 158 -11.11 -11.78 15.97
CA SER A 158 -10.79 -13.12 16.51
C SER A 158 -10.66 -14.15 15.38
N GLY A 159 -9.63 -14.99 15.44
CA GLY A 159 -9.33 -15.97 14.40
C GLY A 159 -8.64 -15.38 13.16
N ASP A 160 -8.05 -14.19 13.27
CA ASP A 160 -7.32 -13.51 12.20
C ASP A 160 -8.20 -13.16 10.98
N VAL A 161 -9.51 -13.02 11.17
CA VAL A 161 -10.46 -12.70 10.11
C VAL A 161 -10.45 -11.20 9.82
N PRO A 162 -10.23 -10.75 8.57
CA PRO A 162 -10.27 -9.33 8.21
C PRO A 162 -11.62 -8.67 8.54
N ASN A 163 -11.57 -7.49 9.17
CA ASN A 163 -12.78 -6.72 9.52
C ASN A 163 -13.50 -6.18 8.28
N ALA A 164 -12.73 -5.82 7.25
CA ALA A 164 -13.26 -5.49 5.93
C ALA A 164 -13.08 -6.72 5.02
N PRO A 165 -14.13 -7.19 4.33
CA PRO A 165 -14.00 -8.32 3.42
C PRO A 165 -12.97 -8.05 2.32
N CYS A 166 -11.96 -8.92 2.25
CA CYS A 166 -10.96 -8.94 1.18
C CYS A 166 -11.33 -10.06 0.20
N VAL A 167 -11.77 -9.70 -1.01
CA VAL A 167 -12.42 -10.62 -1.96
C VAL A 167 -11.69 -10.65 -3.29
N ILE A 168 -11.49 -11.83 -3.84
CA ILE A 168 -11.08 -12.05 -5.24
C ILE A 168 -12.30 -11.78 -6.11
N ALA A 169 -12.45 -10.56 -6.61
CA ALA A 169 -13.62 -10.14 -7.38
C ALA A 169 -13.62 -10.72 -8.80
N GLU A 170 -12.45 -10.80 -9.44
CA GLU A 170 -12.24 -11.48 -10.72
C GLU A 170 -10.90 -12.22 -10.67
N CYS A 171 -10.78 -13.28 -11.45
CA CYS A 171 -9.54 -14.03 -11.58
C CYS A 171 -9.47 -14.76 -12.92
N GLY A 172 -8.26 -15.12 -13.33
CA GLY A 172 -8.05 -15.83 -14.57
C GLY A 172 -6.59 -15.97 -14.95
N GLN A 173 -6.37 -16.42 -16.18
CA GLN A 173 -5.07 -16.58 -16.80
C GLN A 173 -4.81 -15.43 -17.78
N LEU A 174 -3.64 -14.81 -17.68
CA LEU A 174 -3.14 -13.83 -18.63
C LEU A 174 -2.39 -14.53 -19.77
N THR A 175 -2.52 -13.97 -20.97
CA THR A 175 -1.69 -14.34 -22.12
C THR A 175 -0.36 -13.60 -22.06
N ALA A 176 0.68 -14.09 -22.75
CA ALA A 176 1.99 -13.45 -22.75
C ALA A 176 1.93 -12.02 -23.33
N GLU A 177 0.95 -11.76 -24.20
CA GLU A 177 0.71 -10.49 -24.86
C GLU A 177 -0.18 -9.53 -24.03
N ASP A 178 -0.56 -9.90 -22.81
CA ASP A 178 -1.45 -9.06 -22.00
C ASP A 178 -0.78 -7.70 -21.70
N PRO A 179 -1.45 -6.57 -21.96
CA PRO A 179 -0.88 -5.23 -21.71
C PRO A 179 -0.49 -4.97 -20.26
N SER A 180 -1.06 -5.70 -19.30
CA SER A 180 -0.66 -5.59 -17.89
C SER A 180 0.72 -6.23 -17.61
N LEU A 181 1.24 -7.03 -18.55
CA LEU A 181 2.53 -7.69 -18.47
C LEU A 181 3.63 -6.99 -19.24
N THR A 182 3.30 -6.25 -20.31
CA THR A 182 4.29 -5.54 -21.14
C THR A 182 5.11 -4.55 -20.30
N GLU A 183 6.44 -4.60 -20.45
CA GLU A 183 7.40 -3.70 -19.81
C GLU A 183 7.28 -2.23 -20.28
N ASP A 184 6.42 -1.96 -21.27
CA ASP A 184 6.12 -0.63 -21.83
C ASP A 184 5.36 0.33 -20.87
N ASN A 185 5.40 0.07 -19.57
CA ASN A 185 5.12 1.08 -18.56
C ASN A 185 6.28 2.10 -18.42
N ALA A 186 7.46 1.83 -18.98
CA ALA A 186 8.52 2.85 -19.10
C ALA A 186 8.22 3.89 -20.21
N ALA A 187 7.38 3.55 -21.19
CA ALA A 187 6.94 4.46 -22.23
C ALA A 187 5.69 5.23 -21.77
N ALA A 188 5.86 6.52 -21.46
CA ALA A 188 4.80 7.49 -21.10
C ALA A 188 4.38 7.56 -19.61
N GLY A 189 5.32 7.61 -18.67
CA GLY A 189 5.08 8.19 -17.35
C GLY A 189 4.25 7.31 -16.40
N VAL A 190 4.37 6.00 -16.52
CA VAL A 190 3.95 5.06 -15.47
C VAL A 190 5.15 4.84 -14.55
N ASP A 191 4.87 4.74 -13.25
CA ASP A 191 5.87 4.58 -12.19
C ASP A 191 6.39 3.13 -12.17
N PRO A 192 7.67 2.88 -12.48
CA PRO A 192 8.21 1.52 -12.62
C PRO A 192 8.60 0.89 -11.28
N TYR A 193 8.57 1.64 -10.19
CA TYR A 193 9.08 1.18 -8.91
C TYR A 193 7.98 0.54 -8.05
N GLU A 194 8.36 -0.31 -7.11
CA GLU A 194 7.44 -0.86 -6.12
C GLU A 194 7.03 0.22 -5.12
N ASP A 195 5.82 0.13 -4.54
CA ASP A 195 5.32 1.15 -3.60
C ASP A 195 6.10 1.22 -2.29
N TYR A 196 6.79 0.14 -1.94
CA TYR A 196 7.62 0.00 -0.74
C TYR A 196 9.05 -0.38 -1.14
N PRO A 197 10.07 0.32 -0.62
CA PRO A 197 11.47 0.09 -0.99
C PRO A 197 11.96 -1.33 -0.61
N GLU A 198 11.45 -1.90 0.49
CA GLU A 198 11.77 -3.28 0.93
C GLU A 198 11.34 -4.36 -0.08
N ASP A 199 10.38 -4.04 -0.96
CA ASP A 199 9.83 -4.97 -1.95
C ASP A 199 10.44 -4.76 -3.35
N GLN A 200 11.21 -3.68 -3.50
CA GLN A 200 11.87 -3.29 -4.73
C GLN A 200 13.05 -4.23 -4.97
N GLY A 201 13.04 -4.91 -6.13
CA GLY A 201 14.22 -5.65 -6.55
C GLY A 201 15.38 -4.71 -6.91
N PRO A 202 16.60 -5.26 -7.11
CA PRO A 202 17.77 -4.46 -7.46
C PRO A 202 17.51 -3.53 -8.63
N ILE A 203 18.00 -2.29 -8.52
CA ILE A 203 18.02 -1.31 -9.61
C ILE A 203 19.49 -1.11 -9.97
N ASP A 204 19.85 -1.37 -11.22
CA ASP A 204 21.25 -1.31 -11.69
C ASP A 204 22.19 -2.19 -10.81
N ASP A 205 21.74 -3.41 -10.51
CA ASP A 205 22.41 -4.39 -9.62
C ASP A 205 22.62 -3.92 -8.17
N GLN A 206 21.89 -2.88 -7.73
CA GLN A 206 21.99 -2.32 -6.40
C GLN A 206 20.67 -2.43 -5.64
N GLU A 207 20.73 -3.00 -4.44
CA GLU A 207 19.60 -3.05 -3.52
C GLU A 207 19.29 -1.65 -2.99
N VAL A 208 18.03 -1.23 -3.11
CA VAL A 208 17.58 0.11 -2.66
C VAL A 208 17.77 0.27 -1.16
N THR A 209 17.63 -0.80 -0.40
CA THR A 209 17.83 -0.82 1.07
C THR A 209 19.28 -0.64 1.48
N ASP A 210 20.23 -0.85 0.57
CA ASP A 210 21.67 -0.82 0.88
C ASP A 210 22.36 0.41 0.27
N LYS A 211 21.76 1.04 -0.74
CA LYS A 211 22.33 2.15 -1.51
C LYS A 211 21.45 3.41 -1.46
N PRO A 212 21.80 4.42 -0.63
CA PRO A 212 21.03 5.65 -0.53
C PRO A 212 20.97 6.46 -1.84
N GLU A 213 21.98 6.36 -2.70
CA GLU A 213 22.00 7.00 -4.02
C GLU A 213 20.89 6.45 -4.93
N THR A 214 20.66 5.14 -4.86
CA THR A 214 19.60 4.46 -5.61
C THR A 214 18.24 4.88 -5.08
N ALA A 215 18.06 4.90 -3.76
CA ALA A 215 16.84 5.39 -3.14
C ALA A 215 16.54 6.86 -3.50
N LEU A 216 17.57 7.70 -3.52
CA LEU A 216 17.49 9.11 -3.93
C LEU A 216 17.11 9.25 -5.41
N LYS A 217 17.69 8.45 -6.31
CA LYS A 217 17.32 8.41 -7.74
C LYS A 217 15.83 8.11 -7.90
N VAL A 218 15.34 7.04 -7.26
CA VAL A 218 13.92 6.67 -7.30
C VAL A 218 13.03 7.79 -6.76
N ALA A 219 13.37 8.35 -5.58
CA ALA A 219 12.59 9.42 -4.98
C ALA A 219 12.49 10.66 -5.90
N ARG A 220 13.54 11.00 -6.64
CA ARG A 220 13.51 12.11 -7.63
C ARG A 220 12.55 11.81 -8.78
N GLU A 221 12.65 10.64 -9.38
CA GLU A 221 11.79 10.26 -10.51
C GLU A 221 10.32 10.17 -10.09
N VAL A 222 10.03 9.54 -8.96
CA VAL A 222 8.68 9.44 -8.39
C VAL A 222 8.13 10.83 -8.03
N ARG A 223 8.96 11.75 -7.51
CA ARG A 223 8.54 13.14 -7.27
C ARG A 223 8.07 13.82 -8.55
N GLU A 224 8.79 13.66 -9.66
CA GLU A 224 8.41 14.31 -10.92
C GLU A 224 7.10 13.77 -11.49
N LEU A 225 6.85 12.46 -11.33
CA LEU A 225 5.53 11.89 -11.61
C LEU A 225 4.44 12.48 -10.71
N GLY A 226 4.69 12.62 -9.41
CA GLY A 226 3.79 13.30 -8.49
C GLY A 226 3.50 14.76 -8.91
N ASN A 227 4.53 15.49 -9.33
CA ASN A 227 4.39 16.86 -9.84
C ASN A 227 3.53 16.94 -11.10
N LYS A 228 3.68 15.98 -12.02
CA LYS A 228 2.86 15.87 -13.23
C LYS A 228 1.39 15.63 -12.87
N LEU A 229 1.11 14.62 -12.05
CA LEU A 229 -0.25 14.27 -11.60
C LEU A 229 -0.91 15.43 -10.85
N PHE A 230 -0.15 16.14 -10.01
CA PHE A 230 -0.65 17.29 -9.28
C PHE A 230 -1.07 18.44 -10.22
N LYS A 231 -0.27 18.71 -11.27
CA LYS A 231 -0.61 19.71 -12.31
C LYS A 231 -1.84 19.31 -13.12
N GLU A 232 -2.07 18.02 -13.33
CA GLU A 232 -3.28 17.47 -13.97
C GLU A 232 -4.51 17.49 -13.05
N GLY A 233 -4.39 17.91 -11.80
CA GLY A 233 -5.48 17.95 -10.82
C GLY A 233 -5.76 16.62 -10.13
N LYS A 234 -4.94 15.58 -10.38
CA LYS A 234 -5.06 14.24 -9.78
C LYS A 234 -4.40 14.19 -8.41
N THR A 235 -5.01 14.84 -7.43
CA THR A 235 -4.37 15.11 -6.13
C THR A 235 -4.15 13.88 -5.26
N GLU A 236 -5.04 12.89 -5.30
CA GLU A 236 -4.86 11.61 -4.58
C GLU A 236 -3.71 10.79 -5.16
N GLU A 237 -3.64 10.69 -6.49
CA GLU A 237 -2.55 9.99 -7.18
C GLU A 237 -1.21 10.70 -6.94
N ALA A 238 -1.18 12.04 -7.00
CA ALA A 238 0.00 12.82 -6.68
C ALA A 238 0.45 12.62 -5.23
N LEU A 239 -0.48 12.63 -4.27
CA LEU A 239 -0.21 12.34 -2.86
C LEU A 239 0.45 10.97 -2.70
N ALA A 240 -0.09 9.94 -3.35
CA ALA A 240 0.48 8.59 -3.31
C ALA A 240 1.93 8.56 -3.80
N LYS A 241 2.25 9.29 -4.87
CA LYS A 241 3.64 9.43 -5.37
C LYS A 241 4.54 10.19 -4.40
N TYR A 242 4.10 11.30 -3.82
CA TYR A 242 4.91 12.02 -2.84
C TYR A 242 5.19 11.19 -1.59
N GLN A 243 4.17 10.51 -1.06
CA GLN A 243 4.33 9.59 0.07
C GLN A 243 5.28 8.43 -0.27
N LYS A 244 5.22 7.90 -1.50
CA LYS A 244 6.16 6.90 -1.99
C LYS A 244 7.60 7.42 -2.04
N ALA A 245 7.84 8.58 -2.66
CA ALA A 245 9.16 9.17 -2.72
C ALA A 245 9.76 9.41 -1.31
N ILE A 246 8.93 9.87 -0.35
CA ILE A 246 9.33 10.02 1.05
C ILE A 246 9.72 8.66 1.65
N ARG A 247 8.92 7.59 1.44
CA ARG A 247 9.27 6.23 1.91
C ARG A 247 10.61 5.74 1.37
N TYR A 248 10.92 6.02 0.11
CA TYR A 248 12.21 5.66 -0.47
C TYR A 248 13.36 6.40 0.20
N LEU A 249 13.22 7.70 0.52
CA LEU A 249 14.24 8.40 1.30
C LEU A 249 14.36 7.86 2.72
N ASP A 250 13.24 7.51 3.34
CA ASP A 250 13.17 7.05 4.73
C ASP A 250 13.76 5.65 4.97
N VAL A 251 14.05 4.89 3.90
CA VAL A 251 14.76 3.61 4.04
C VAL A 251 16.21 3.82 4.51
N HIS A 252 16.76 5.03 4.31
CA HIS A 252 18.08 5.47 4.77
C HIS A 252 17.95 6.66 5.73
N PRO A 253 17.44 6.47 6.96
CA PRO A 253 17.24 7.57 7.91
C PRO A 253 18.57 8.13 8.43
N VAL A 254 19.63 7.33 8.38
CA VAL A 254 21.01 7.72 8.67
C VAL A 254 21.86 7.24 7.50
N LEU A 255 22.61 8.15 6.89
CA LEU A 255 23.53 7.81 5.82
C LEU A 255 24.79 7.11 6.39
N PRO A 256 25.42 6.21 5.62
CA PRO A 256 26.71 5.62 5.98
C PRO A 256 27.78 6.69 6.31
N ASP A 257 28.72 6.37 7.20
CA ASP A 257 29.79 7.29 7.61
C ASP A 257 30.71 7.72 6.44
N ASP A 258 30.82 6.88 5.41
CA ASP A 258 31.59 7.12 4.19
C ASP A 258 30.77 7.78 3.07
N ALA A 259 29.51 8.13 3.33
CA ALA A 259 28.66 8.80 2.34
C ALA A 259 29.23 10.18 1.97
N PRO A 260 29.26 10.54 0.67
CA PRO A 260 29.67 11.87 0.25
C PRO A 260 28.80 12.95 0.91
N PRO A 261 29.36 14.07 1.43
CA PRO A 261 28.57 15.15 2.02
C PRO A 261 27.46 15.67 1.09
N GLU A 262 27.74 15.71 -0.22
CA GLU A 262 26.81 16.11 -1.28
C GLU A 262 25.54 15.24 -1.35
N LEU A 263 25.62 13.98 -0.91
CA LEU A 263 24.50 13.06 -0.87
C LEU A 263 23.49 13.47 0.20
N ARG A 264 23.99 13.85 1.38
CA ARG A 264 23.15 14.35 2.47
C ARG A 264 22.41 15.61 2.04
N ASP A 265 23.15 16.58 1.51
CA ASP A 265 22.58 17.83 1.01
C ASP A 265 21.53 17.57 -0.08
N SER A 266 21.78 16.60 -0.96
CA SER A 266 20.85 16.18 -2.00
C SER A 266 19.55 15.57 -1.46
N CYS A 267 19.63 14.72 -0.42
CA CYS A 267 18.48 14.14 0.25
C CYS A 267 17.65 15.22 0.96
N ASP A 268 18.30 16.11 1.71
CA ASP A 268 17.63 17.19 2.45
C ASP A 268 16.95 18.20 1.50
N THR A 269 17.63 18.55 0.40
CA THR A 269 17.11 19.43 -0.66
C THR A 269 15.91 18.81 -1.38
N LEU A 270 15.84 17.47 -1.47
CA LEU A 270 14.73 16.77 -2.07
C LEU A 270 13.54 16.59 -1.11
N LEU A 271 13.83 16.29 0.16
CA LEU A 271 12.84 15.94 1.17
C LEU A 271 11.94 17.13 1.53
N THR A 272 12.50 18.33 1.69
CA THR A 272 11.73 19.54 2.02
C THR A 272 10.57 19.80 1.04
N PRO A 273 10.79 19.93 -0.28
CA PRO A 273 9.69 20.13 -1.23
C PRO A 273 8.75 18.92 -1.32
N LEU A 274 9.23 17.70 -1.07
CA LEU A 274 8.39 16.50 -1.01
C LEU A 274 7.39 16.55 0.14
N LEU A 275 7.84 16.87 1.36
CA LEU A 275 6.97 16.99 2.53
C LEU A 275 5.93 18.09 2.33
N LEU A 276 6.37 19.24 1.83
CA LEU A 276 5.50 20.36 1.52
C LEU A 276 4.47 19.99 0.46
N ASN A 277 4.88 19.42 -0.68
CA ASN A 277 3.97 19.02 -1.75
C ASN A 277 3.02 17.91 -1.31
N SER A 278 3.48 16.96 -0.50
CA SER A 278 2.64 15.93 0.11
C SER A 278 1.56 16.55 1.00
N ALA A 279 1.91 17.50 1.86
CA ALA A 279 0.92 18.17 2.71
C ALA A 279 -0.13 18.92 1.87
N LEU A 280 0.31 19.63 0.81
CA LEU A 280 -0.60 20.34 -0.08
C LEU A 280 -1.53 19.38 -0.85
N ALA A 281 -1.00 18.28 -1.38
CA ALA A 281 -1.78 17.27 -2.09
C ALA A 281 -2.81 16.60 -1.17
N ALA A 282 -2.42 16.29 0.07
CA ALA A 282 -3.32 15.74 1.07
C ALA A 282 -4.46 16.70 1.43
N LEU A 283 -4.15 17.99 1.67
CA LEU A 283 -5.18 19.00 1.94
C LEU A 283 -6.16 19.18 0.76
N ARG A 284 -5.68 19.07 -0.49
CA ARG A 284 -6.55 19.14 -1.67
C ARG A 284 -7.40 17.89 -1.89
N ALA A 285 -6.86 16.71 -1.58
CA ALA A 285 -7.64 15.47 -1.60
C ALA A 285 -8.75 15.47 -0.52
N GLY A 286 -8.52 16.17 0.61
CA GLY A 286 -9.52 16.39 1.64
C GLY A 286 -9.78 15.16 2.52
N GLY A 287 -10.60 15.33 3.56
CA GLY A 287 -10.87 14.30 4.56
C GLY A 287 -9.91 14.31 5.76
N SER A 288 -10.35 13.72 6.88
CA SER A 288 -9.60 13.70 8.14
C SER A 288 -8.29 12.92 8.05
N ASP A 289 -8.29 11.81 7.30
CA ASP A 289 -7.12 10.94 7.18
C ASP A 289 -5.99 11.66 6.44
N ASN A 290 -6.34 12.36 5.36
CA ASN A 290 -5.42 13.20 4.59
C ASN A 290 -4.97 14.43 5.39
N ALA A 291 -5.84 15.04 6.21
CA ALA A 291 -5.41 16.08 7.14
C ALA A 291 -4.35 15.55 8.13
N GLY A 292 -4.48 14.32 8.62
CA GLY A 292 -3.47 13.66 9.42
C GLY A 292 -2.13 13.45 8.69
N ILE A 293 -2.17 13.13 7.38
CA ILE A 293 -0.95 13.07 6.55
C ILE A 293 -0.31 14.46 6.42
N ALA A 294 -1.12 15.49 6.18
CA ALA A 294 -0.64 16.87 6.07
C ALA A 294 0.04 17.34 7.36
N LEU A 295 -0.56 17.09 8.53
CA LEU A 295 0.05 17.40 9.84
C LEU A 295 1.44 16.79 9.97
N ARG A 296 1.56 15.46 9.83
CA ARG A 296 2.84 14.74 9.97
C ARG A 296 3.90 15.25 9.01
N ALA A 297 3.52 15.50 7.75
CA ALA A 297 4.44 16.01 6.75
C ALA A 297 4.93 17.44 7.09
N THR A 298 4.03 18.31 7.57
CA THR A 298 4.40 19.68 7.97
C THR A 298 5.19 19.73 9.28
N ASP A 299 4.90 18.87 10.25
CA ASP A 299 5.67 18.78 11.50
C ASP A 299 7.12 18.40 11.19
N ARG A 300 7.31 17.34 10.39
CA ARG A 300 8.65 16.94 9.93
C ARG A 300 9.34 18.04 9.13
N ALA A 301 8.61 18.76 8.27
CA ALA A 301 9.20 19.86 7.50
C ALA A 301 9.69 21.00 8.42
N LEU A 302 8.96 21.30 9.50
CA LEU A 302 9.30 22.36 10.45
C LEU A 302 10.50 22.04 11.35
N GLU A 303 10.89 20.76 11.43
CA GLU A 303 12.14 20.31 12.06
C GLU A 303 13.36 20.48 11.14
N MET A 304 13.14 20.74 9.84
CA MET A 304 14.21 20.96 8.86
C MET A 304 14.63 22.43 8.78
N GLN A 305 15.79 22.69 8.18
CA GLN A 305 16.23 24.05 7.87
C GLN A 305 15.44 24.60 6.68
N LEU A 306 14.52 25.54 6.96
CA LEU A 306 13.64 26.15 5.96
C LEU A 306 13.94 27.64 5.76
N SER A 307 13.66 28.13 4.55
CA SER A 307 13.49 29.56 4.31
C SER A 307 12.24 30.07 5.04
N ASP A 308 12.16 31.37 5.35
CA ASP A 308 10.95 31.97 5.96
C ASP A 308 9.70 31.71 5.11
N ALA A 309 9.85 31.74 3.77
CA ALA A 309 8.76 31.46 2.85
C ALA A 309 8.28 30.00 2.94
N ASP A 310 9.19 29.02 3.05
CA ASP A 310 8.83 27.60 3.15
C ASP A 310 8.31 27.25 4.55
N LYS A 311 8.85 27.87 5.60
CA LYS A 311 8.34 27.77 6.96
C LYS A 311 6.92 28.32 7.06
N ALA A 312 6.64 29.46 6.44
CA ALA A 312 5.28 30.00 6.35
C ALA A 312 4.33 29.07 5.60
N LYS A 313 4.77 28.44 4.49
CA LYS A 313 3.97 27.42 3.77
C LYS A 313 3.67 26.21 4.66
N ALA A 314 4.65 25.72 5.41
CA ALA A 314 4.48 24.58 6.31
C ALA A 314 3.45 24.90 7.40
N LEU A 315 3.62 26.03 8.10
CA LEU A 315 2.68 26.49 9.13
C LEU A 315 1.28 26.72 8.58
N TYR A 316 1.14 27.39 7.43
CA TYR A 316 -0.15 27.60 6.80
C TYR A 316 -0.85 26.28 6.48
N ARG A 317 -0.13 25.30 5.92
CA ARG A 317 -0.68 23.97 5.61
C ARG A 317 -1.03 23.18 6.87
N ARG A 318 -0.21 23.26 7.92
CA ARG A 318 -0.50 22.63 9.22
C ARG A 318 -1.74 23.23 9.87
N GLY A 319 -1.88 24.56 9.81
CA GLY A 319 -3.06 25.27 10.27
C GLY A 319 -4.33 24.83 9.52
N LEU A 320 -4.27 24.69 8.20
CA LEU A 320 -5.39 24.15 7.42
C LEU A 320 -5.76 22.72 7.82
N ALA A 321 -4.77 21.86 8.10
CA ALA A 321 -5.02 20.50 8.56
C ALA A 321 -5.69 20.49 9.95
N ASN A 322 -5.21 21.33 10.87
CA ASN A 322 -5.82 21.54 12.19
C ASN A 322 -7.29 22.03 12.08
N VAL A 323 -7.60 22.90 11.13
CA VAL A 323 -8.99 23.30 10.83
C VAL A 323 -9.86 22.10 10.44
N VAL A 324 -9.38 21.23 9.54
CA VAL A 324 -10.12 20.01 9.14
C VAL A 324 -10.36 19.09 10.33
N LEU A 325 -9.38 19.01 11.24
CA LEU A 325 -9.44 18.20 12.45
C LEU A 325 -10.18 18.89 13.62
N LYS A 326 -10.76 20.07 13.38
CA LYS A 326 -11.52 20.88 14.35
C LYS A 326 -10.69 21.34 15.56
N ASP A 327 -9.38 21.46 15.37
CA ASP A 327 -8.44 22.02 16.34
C ASP A 327 -8.17 23.50 16.01
N ASP A 328 -9.17 24.34 16.30
CA ASP A 328 -9.08 25.79 16.03
C ASP A 328 -8.01 26.49 16.91
N ASP A 329 -7.58 25.89 18.02
CA ASP A 329 -6.53 26.47 18.89
C ASP A 329 -5.16 26.35 18.23
N ASN A 330 -4.79 25.14 17.79
CA ASN A 330 -3.54 24.94 17.05
C ASN A 330 -3.57 25.59 15.67
N ALA A 331 -4.72 25.60 14.99
CA ALA A 331 -4.87 26.32 13.72
C ALA A 331 -4.58 27.82 13.86
N GLU A 332 -5.10 28.48 14.90
CA GLU A 332 -4.83 29.91 15.13
C GLU A 332 -3.34 30.16 15.39
N GLN A 333 -2.69 29.34 16.22
CA GLN A 333 -1.25 29.46 16.50
C GLN A 333 -0.42 29.36 15.23
N ASP A 334 -0.70 28.36 14.39
CA ASP A 334 -0.02 28.17 13.12
C ASP A 334 -0.21 29.34 12.15
N PHE A 335 -1.43 29.87 12.02
CA PHE A 335 -1.69 31.00 11.12
C PHE A 335 -1.06 32.31 11.62
N VAL A 336 -1.01 32.53 12.94
CA VAL A 336 -0.28 33.68 13.52
C VAL A 336 1.21 33.57 13.20
N ALA A 337 1.83 32.42 13.47
CA ALA A 337 3.23 32.19 13.19
C ALA A 337 3.56 32.30 11.69
N ALA A 338 2.66 31.83 10.80
CA ALA A 338 2.83 31.98 9.36
C ALA A 338 2.76 33.46 8.93
N HIS A 339 1.85 34.25 9.52
CA HIS A 339 1.70 35.67 9.23
C HIS A 339 2.88 36.51 9.70
N GLU A 340 3.53 36.12 10.81
CA GLU A 340 4.75 36.78 11.30
C GLU A 340 5.92 36.65 10.32
N LEU A 341 5.99 35.52 9.60
CA LEU A 341 7.04 35.23 8.61
C LEU A 341 6.75 35.88 7.25
N VAL A 342 5.50 35.84 6.79
CA VAL A 342 5.07 36.44 5.51
C VAL A 342 3.88 37.35 5.75
N LYS A 343 4.19 38.63 5.95
CA LYS A 343 3.19 39.68 6.16
C LYS A 343 2.36 39.90 4.90
N ASP A 344 1.13 40.37 5.09
CA ASP A 344 0.19 40.75 4.02
C ASP A 344 -0.26 39.62 3.08
N ASP A 345 0.07 38.36 3.36
CA ASP A 345 -0.50 37.22 2.64
C ASP A 345 -2.01 37.10 2.91
N LYS A 346 -2.81 37.39 1.89
CA LYS A 346 -4.27 37.39 1.99
C LYS A 346 -4.84 36.02 2.34
N ALA A 347 -4.21 34.91 1.93
CA ALA A 347 -4.71 33.58 2.22
C ALA A 347 -4.55 33.26 3.72
N ILE A 348 -3.41 33.62 4.31
CA ILE A 348 -3.16 33.46 5.74
C ILE A 348 -4.12 34.34 6.56
N ILE A 349 -4.24 35.62 6.20
CA ILE A 349 -5.11 36.57 6.91
C ILE A 349 -6.57 36.09 6.91
N ASN A 350 -7.08 35.70 5.73
CA ASN A 350 -8.46 35.23 5.60
C ASN A 350 -8.74 33.98 6.45
N GLU A 351 -7.83 33.01 6.49
CA GLU A 351 -8.02 31.80 7.31
C GLU A 351 -7.90 32.09 8.82
N LEU A 352 -6.98 32.97 9.21
CA LEU A 352 -6.85 33.42 10.60
C LEU A 352 -8.14 34.10 11.10
N GLU A 353 -8.72 35.00 10.30
CA GLU A 353 -9.98 35.67 10.61
C GLU A 353 -11.13 34.66 10.75
N LYS A 354 -11.23 33.68 9.84
CA LYS A 354 -12.24 32.62 9.91
C LYS A 354 -12.10 31.80 11.19
N VAL A 355 -10.90 31.36 11.56
CA VAL A 355 -10.65 30.61 12.80
C VAL A 355 -11.05 31.43 14.02
N ARG A 356 -10.62 32.70 14.10
CA ARG A 356 -10.96 33.59 15.23
C ARG A 356 -12.47 33.80 15.37
N GLN A 357 -13.16 33.98 14.25
CA GLN A 357 -14.61 34.10 14.24
C GLN A 357 -15.28 32.81 14.74
N ARG A 358 -14.88 31.63 14.24
CA ARG A 358 -15.41 30.33 14.73
C ARG A 358 -15.20 30.14 16.23
N LYS A 359 -14.02 30.49 16.75
CA LYS A 359 -13.73 30.42 18.20
C LYS A 359 -14.61 31.35 19.01
N LYS A 360 -14.84 32.58 18.53
CA LYS A 360 -15.76 33.54 19.15
C LYS A 360 -17.18 32.97 19.19
N ASP A 361 -17.67 32.44 18.07
CA ASP A 361 -19.02 31.87 17.97
C ASP A 361 -19.19 30.65 18.88
N LYS A 362 -18.16 29.78 18.97
CA LYS A 362 -18.14 28.64 19.89
C LYS A 362 -18.25 29.06 21.35
N LYS A 363 -17.45 30.04 21.78
CA LYS A 363 -17.50 30.60 23.15
C LYS A 363 -18.87 31.24 23.46
N GLU A 364 -19.45 31.96 22.51
CA GLU A 364 -20.79 32.54 22.67
C GLU A 364 -21.88 31.46 22.80
N LYS A 365 -21.78 30.38 22.01
CA LYS A 365 -22.69 29.24 22.09
C LYS A 365 -22.58 28.51 23.43
N GLU A 366 -21.36 28.25 23.90
CA GLU A 366 -21.09 27.64 25.21
C GLU A 366 -21.63 28.51 26.35
N ARG A 367 -21.39 29.82 26.30
CA ARG A 367 -21.94 30.77 27.28
C ARG A 367 -23.47 30.78 27.30
N LYS A 368 -24.13 30.71 26.13
CA LYS A 368 -25.59 30.62 26.03
C LYS A 368 -26.12 29.29 26.56
N ALA A 369 -25.44 28.18 26.28
CA ALA A 369 -25.82 26.86 26.78
C ALA A 369 -25.69 26.79 28.32
N PHE A 370 -24.57 27.29 28.87
CA PHE A 370 -24.36 27.38 30.31
C PHE A 370 -25.45 28.21 30.99
N LYS A 371 -25.79 29.39 30.46
CA LYS A 371 -26.89 30.22 30.99
C LYS A 371 -28.24 29.50 31.04
N LYS A 372 -28.53 28.59 30.10
CA LYS A 372 -29.77 27.80 30.08
C LYS A 372 -29.77 26.61 31.05
N LEU A 373 -28.61 26.15 31.50
CA LEU A 373 -28.49 25.05 32.47
C LEU A 373 -28.72 25.52 33.92
N PHE A 374 -28.55 26.82 34.18
CA PHE A 374 -28.69 27.45 35.50
C PHE A 374 -29.84 28.47 35.59
N ALA A 375 -30.72 28.49 34.58
CA ALA A 375 -31.98 29.24 34.56
C ALA A 375 -33.13 28.24 34.50
#